data_AF-A0A354MCW7-F1
#
_entry.id   AF-A0A354MCW7-F1
#
_cell.length_a   1.000
_cell.length_b   1.000
_cell.length_c   1.000
_cell.angle_alpha   90.00
_cell.angle_beta   90.00
_cell.angle_gamma   90.00
#
_symmetry.space_group_name_H-M   'P 1'
#
loop_
_entity.id
_entity.type
_entity.pdbx_description
1 polymer ?
#
loop_
_entity_poly.entity_id
_entity_poly.type
_entity_poly.pdbx_seq_one_letter_code
_entity_poly.pdbx_strand_id
1 'polypeptide(L)'
;MINKEKELHVINNFQTSYEKMNLDKILFSLNIFYKKNLEVVNEAILKAIEKFKEVGVVLMPKDFTYSKYVNEYMQVFFQEKEKGNVNSDRIKSEFEKIYWKCPDIIIHIRLNIFYLYKENEKNIDKYYERRQEEILQNSTIGQMLKEYKDMKAELLEKEEADKYNTVNSFYTGKLNTKDYTEKLVKGSYEKFISKDILEQADENKKTEININLYKLLNSLYEYKNYLKFKFIIDDMRKKYAEKEQNKNAYAQTQKEIATQEAKLMKLNNKINGGGLFKRSNEKLLAEANDLILKIKQLYIELDRNKIRDKIYNEINENSTVLDALKLASSYYTYVYYCIQDNIKDITEEEIEQLIKELREFVNWPYYTILDNITMLNEKDVLVIIKDRYQLLKINITKEDLEQDNLDTAIVALEKIKMNENLLKNNINIDELESECEFGKILKSKI
;
A
#
# COMPACT_ATOMS: atom_id res chain seq x y z
N MET A 1 17.73 -4.70 3.13
CA MET A 1 16.27 -4.53 3.03
C MET A 1 15.86 -3.47 2.01
N ILE A 2 16.11 -2.17 2.22
CA ILE A 2 15.62 -1.08 1.34
C ILE A 2 15.93 -1.29 -0.16
N ASN A 3 17.17 -1.69 -0.52
CA ASN A 3 17.51 -1.93 -1.93
C ASN A 3 16.72 -3.10 -2.54
N LYS A 4 16.52 -4.17 -1.76
CA LYS A 4 15.76 -5.35 -2.18
C LYS A 4 14.28 -5.01 -2.38
N GLU A 5 13.70 -4.12 -1.56
CA GLU A 5 12.31 -3.65 -1.74
C GLU A 5 12.12 -2.86 -3.04
N LYS A 6 13.12 -2.05 -3.41
CA LYS A 6 13.13 -1.35 -4.70
C LYS A 6 13.18 -2.33 -5.88
N GLU A 7 14.00 -3.37 -5.77
CA GLU A 7 14.07 -4.43 -6.78
C GLU A 7 12.73 -5.19 -6.88
N LEU A 8 12.13 -5.55 -5.74
CA LEU A 8 10.81 -6.20 -5.69
C LEU A 8 9.71 -5.36 -6.33
N HIS A 9 9.72 -4.04 -6.12
CA HIS A 9 8.80 -3.11 -6.78
C HIS A 9 8.94 -3.15 -8.32
N VAL A 10 10.18 -3.23 -8.83
CA VAL A 10 10.42 -3.29 -10.28
C VAL A 10 10.00 -4.63 -10.88
N ILE A 11 10.25 -5.75 -10.20
CA ILE A 11 9.91 -7.10 -10.70
C ILE A 11 8.48 -7.53 -10.37
N ASN A 12 7.67 -6.69 -9.72
CA ASN A 12 6.28 -6.99 -9.42
C ASN A 12 5.48 -7.12 -10.73
N ASN A 13 4.97 -8.34 -10.97
CA ASN A 13 4.24 -8.67 -12.20
C ASN A 13 2.80 -8.17 -12.21
N PHE A 14 2.23 -7.80 -11.06
CA PHE A 14 0.89 -7.24 -11.00
C PHE A 14 0.85 -5.79 -11.52
N GLN A 15 1.93 -5.04 -11.35
CA GLN A 15 2.02 -3.62 -11.69
C GLN A 15 2.32 -3.40 -13.17
N THR A 16 1.63 -2.42 -13.77
CA THR A 16 2.07 -1.87 -15.06
C THR A 16 3.18 -0.84 -14.85
N SER A 17 3.86 -0.42 -15.92
CA SER A 17 4.89 0.61 -15.81
C SER A 17 4.38 1.92 -15.19
N TYR A 18 3.09 2.23 -15.37
CA TYR A 18 2.42 3.35 -14.72
C TYR A 18 2.49 3.29 -13.17
N GLU A 19 2.15 2.14 -12.59
CA GLU A 19 2.28 1.90 -11.14
C GLU A 19 3.75 1.82 -10.71
N LYS A 20 4.63 1.24 -11.54
CA LYS A 20 6.08 1.18 -11.24
C LYS A 20 6.70 2.58 -11.16
N MET A 21 6.21 3.53 -11.94
CA MET A 21 6.58 4.95 -11.85
C MET A 21 5.97 5.67 -10.63
N ASN A 22 5.00 5.06 -9.94
CA ASN A 22 4.12 5.69 -8.94
C ASN A 22 3.25 6.83 -9.50
N LEU A 23 2.98 6.84 -10.81
CA LEU A 23 2.14 7.89 -11.40
C LEU A 23 0.68 7.78 -10.94
N ASP A 24 0.21 6.58 -10.60
CA ASP A 24 -1.12 6.35 -10.01
C ASP A 24 -1.31 7.18 -8.73
N LYS A 25 -0.36 7.10 -7.79
CA LYS A 25 -0.39 7.88 -6.55
C LYS A 25 -0.20 9.37 -6.79
N ILE A 26 0.77 9.75 -7.64
CA ILE A 26 1.07 11.16 -7.92
C ILE A 26 -0.13 11.86 -8.58
N LEU A 27 -0.73 11.25 -9.60
CA LEU A 27 -1.87 11.82 -10.31
C LEU A 27 -3.18 11.69 -9.53
N PHE A 28 -3.27 10.79 -8.56
CA PHE A 28 -4.36 10.78 -7.61
C PHE A 28 -4.37 12.03 -6.71
N SER A 29 -3.20 12.47 -6.23
CA SER A 29 -3.09 13.73 -5.45
C SER A 29 -3.66 14.93 -6.23
N LEU A 30 -3.39 14.98 -7.54
CA LEU A 30 -3.97 16.01 -8.42
C LEU A 30 -5.48 15.85 -8.66
N ASN A 31 -6.04 14.65 -8.47
CA ASN A 31 -7.48 14.41 -8.61
C ASN A 31 -8.27 14.91 -7.40
N ILE A 32 -7.67 14.86 -6.21
CA ILE A 32 -8.28 15.32 -4.93
C ILE A 32 -7.75 16.69 -4.50
N PHE A 33 -7.24 17.49 -5.43
CA PHE A 33 -6.60 18.78 -5.16
C PHE A 33 -7.43 19.75 -4.33
N TYR A 34 -8.77 19.65 -4.38
CA TYR A 34 -9.70 20.49 -3.60
C TYR A 34 -9.60 20.24 -2.08
N LYS A 35 -8.95 19.15 -1.66
CA LYS A 35 -8.62 18.87 -0.25
C LYS A 35 -7.20 19.34 0.13
N LYS A 36 -6.48 19.99 -0.80
CA LYS A 36 -5.05 20.30 -0.70
C LYS A 36 -4.79 21.79 -0.92
N ASN A 37 -3.58 22.22 -0.57
CA ASN A 37 -3.07 23.55 -0.92
C ASN A 37 -2.28 23.51 -2.25
N LEU A 38 -1.98 24.68 -2.80
CA LEU A 38 -1.25 24.79 -4.08
C LEU A 38 0.18 24.22 -4.01
N GLU A 39 0.81 24.22 -2.84
CA GLU A 39 2.17 23.69 -2.67
C GLU A 39 2.19 22.18 -2.91
N VAL A 40 1.23 21.44 -2.34
CA VAL A 40 1.06 19.99 -2.58
C VAL A 40 0.79 19.70 -4.06
N VAL A 41 0.01 20.55 -4.73
CA VAL A 41 -0.25 20.43 -6.18
C VAL A 41 1.03 20.61 -6.98
N ASN A 42 1.81 21.65 -6.69
CA ASN A 42 3.08 21.92 -7.38
C ASN A 42 4.12 20.81 -7.14
N GLU A 43 4.20 20.29 -5.92
CA GLU A 43 5.05 19.15 -5.61
C GLU A 43 4.63 17.90 -6.39
N ALA A 44 3.33 17.63 -6.53
CA ALA A 44 2.85 16.50 -7.31
C ALA A 44 3.20 16.65 -8.81
N ILE A 45 3.06 17.86 -9.38
CA ILE A 45 3.49 18.14 -10.76
C ILE A 45 5.00 17.95 -10.92
N LEU A 46 5.81 18.46 -9.98
CA LEU A 46 7.26 18.30 -9.99
C LEU A 46 7.65 16.81 -9.93
N LYS A 47 7.09 16.06 -8.98
CA LYS A 47 7.30 14.61 -8.83
C LYS A 47 6.96 13.86 -10.11
N ALA A 48 5.84 14.19 -10.76
CA ALA A 48 5.48 13.57 -12.04
C ALA A 48 6.57 13.82 -13.10
N ILE A 49 7.01 15.06 -13.28
CA ILE A 49 8.08 15.41 -14.25
C ILE A 49 9.38 14.66 -13.94
N GLU A 50 9.75 14.54 -12.68
CA GLU A 50 10.94 13.78 -12.26
C GLU A 50 10.83 12.30 -12.60
N LYS A 51 9.63 11.69 -12.47
CA LYS A 51 9.40 10.30 -12.88
C LYS A 51 9.57 10.07 -14.37
N PHE A 52 9.15 11.00 -15.23
CA PHE A 52 9.46 10.92 -16.66
C PHE A 52 10.98 11.00 -16.91
N LYS A 53 11.69 11.87 -16.19
CA LYS A 53 13.15 12.00 -16.31
C LYS A 53 13.88 10.72 -15.89
N GLU A 54 13.43 10.04 -14.83
CA GLU A 54 14.01 8.76 -14.34
C GLU A 54 14.01 7.64 -15.40
N VAL A 55 13.00 7.66 -16.29
CA VAL A 55 12.86 6.69 -17.40
C VAL A 55 13.39 7.23 -18.73
N GLY A 56 14.12 8.35 -18.71
CA GLY A 56 14.78 8.93 -19.87
C GLY A 56 13.90 9.85 -20.74
N VAL A 57 12.72 10.24 -20.27
CA VAL A 57 11.82 11.17 -20.97
C VAL A 57 11.95 12.56 -20.35
N VAL A 58 12.55 13.50 -21.09
CA VAL A 58 12.70 14.89 -20.64
C VAL A 58 11.51 15.71 -21.11
N LEU A 59 10.62 16.06 -20.17
CA LEU A 59 9.48 16.93 -20.45
C LEU A 59 9.88 18.41 -20.48
N MET A 60 9.29 19.14 -21.40
CA MET A 60 9.49 20.56 -21.67
C MET A 60 8.14 21.29 -21.71
N PRO A 61 8.08 22.62 -21.52
CA PRO A 61 6.83 23.37 -21.59
C PRO A 61 6.00 23.13 -22.86
N LYS A 62 6.67 22.90 -24.00
CA LYS A 62 6.02 22.63 -25.29
C LYS A 62 5.24 21.31 -25.33
N ASP A 63 5.55 20.37 -24.45
CA ASP A 63 4.87 19.07 -24.39
C ASP A 63 3.50 19.20 -23.70
N PHE A 64 3.31 20.29 -22.95
CA PHE A 64 2.10 20.56 -22.22
C PHE A 64 1.04 21.27 -23.11
N THR A 65 0.38 20.48 -23.97
CA THR A 65 -0.52 20.97 -25.04
C THR A 65 -2.03 20.73 -24.83
N TYR A 66 -2.44 20.06 -23.75
CA TYR A 66 -3.83 19.65 -23.50
C TYR A 66 -4.83 20.81 -23.43
N SER A 67 -4.37 22.01 -23.07
CA SER A 67 -5.10 23.26 -23.28
C SER A 67 -4.12 24.43 -23.32
N LYS A 68 -4.56 25.57 -23.86
CA LYS A 68 -3.79 26.81 -23.83
C LYS A 68 -3.36 27.19 -22.41
N TYR A 69 -4.25 27.04 -21.43
CA TYR A 69 -3.97 27.38 -20.02
C TYR A 69 -2.91 26.48 -19.39
N VAL A 70 -2.89 25.19 -19.72
CA VAL A 70 -1.83 24.28 -19.28
C VAL A 70 -0.48 24.71 -19.84
N ASN A 71 -0.42 25.09 -21.12
CA ASN A 71 0.82 25.60 -21.69
C ASN A 71 1.28 26.88 -20.97
N GLU A 72 0.39 27.87 -20.81
CA GLU A 72 0.69 29.14 -20.12
C GLU A 72 1.23 28.90 -18.70
N TYR A 73 0.56 28.06 -17.91
CA TYR A 73 0.99 27.73 -16.55
C TYR A 73 2.37 27.04 -16.55
N MET A 74 2.54 26.03 -17.40
CA MET A 74 3.75 25.21 -17.40
C MET A 74 4.97 26.00 -17.89
N GLN A 75 4.83 27.00 -18.75
CA GLN A 75 5.93 27.91 -19.10
C GLN A 75 6.53 28.57 -17.85
N VAL A 76 5.70 29.11 -16.96
CA VAL A 76 6.16 29.72 -15.71
C VAL A 76 6.66 28.64 -14.75
N PHE A 77 5.95 27.51 -14.64
CA PHE A 77 6.34 26.38 -13.79
C PHE A 77 7.76 25.90 -14.06
N PHE A 78 8.12 25.66 -15.32
CA PHE A 78 9.47 25.20 -15.68
C PHE A 78 10.54 26.26 -15.39
N GLN A 79 10.27 27.55 -15.63
CA GLN A 79 11.21 28.63 -15.32
C GLN A 79 11.51 28.72 -13.82
N GLU A 80 10.51 28.54 -12.97
CA GLU A 80 10.68 28.61 -11.51
C GLU A 80 11.24 27.29 -10.95
N LYS A 81 10.95 26.16 -11.59
CA LYS A 81 11.61 24.87 -11.34
C LYS A 81 13.13 24.96 -11.60
N GLU A 82 13.57 25.61 -12.67
CA GLU A 82 15.00 25.83 -12.96
C GLU A 82 15.70 26.66 -11.89
N LYS A 83 14.96 27.54 -11.21
CA LYS A 83 15.45 28.32 -10.06
C LYS A 83 15.38 27.55 -8.74
N GLY A 84 14.88 26.32 -8.75
CA GLY A 84 14.74 25.47 -7.56
C GLY A 84 13.56 25.82 -6.65
N ASN A 85 12.59 26.64 -7.10
CA ASN A 85 11.44 27.03 -6.29
C ASN A 85 10.13 26.98 -7.08
N VAL A 86 9.45 25.82 -7.09
CA VAL A 86 8.14 25.65 -7.73
C VAL A 86 6.97 26.25 -6.92
N ASN A 87 7.24 26.86 -5.76
CA ASN A 87 6.25 27.48 -4.88
C ASN A 87 6.45 29.00 -4.74
N SER A 88 7.14 29.62 -5.71
CA SER A 88 7.40 31.05 -5.71
C SER A 88 6.12 31.88 -5.87
N ASP A 89 6.16 33.14 -5.44
CA ASP A 89 5.02 34.07 -5.60
C ASP A 89 4.63 34.27 -7.06
N ARG A 90 5.58 34.07 -7.99
CA ARG A 90 5.31 34.10 -9.43
C ARG A 90 4.44 32.94 -9.87
N ILE A 91 4.65 31.74 -9.33
CA ILE A 91 3.78 30.58 -9.58
C ILE A 91 2.39 30.81 -9.00
N LYS A 92 2.30 31.31 -7.76
CA LYS A 92 1.02 31.63 -7.11
C LYS A 92 0.22 32.65 -7.94
N SER A 93 0.88 33.71 -8.39
CA SER A 93 0.28 34.76 -9.22
C SER A 93 -0.18 34.24 -10.58
N GLU A 94 0.62 33.39 -11.24
CA GLU A 94 0.23 32.80 -12.53
C GLU A 94 -0.91 31.78 -12.35
N PHE A 95 -0.90 30.99 -11.29
CA PHE A 95 -1.99 30.09 -10.94
C PHE A 95 -3.30 30.87 -10.76
N GLU A 96 -3.32 31.91 -9.93
CA GLU A 96 -4.52 32.71 -9.67
C GLU A 96 -5.06 33.34 -10.97
N LYS A 97 -4.19 33.97 -11.76
CA LYS A 97 -4.52 34.56 -13.06
C LYS A 97 -5.17 33.56 -14.03
N ILE A 98 -4.69 32.32 -14.05
CA ILE A 98 -5.24 31.26 -14.92
C ILE A 98 -6.51 30.67 -14.32
N TYR A 99 -6.55 30.46 -13.00
CA TYR A 99 -7.68 29.87 -12.29
C TYR A 99 -8.98 30.64 -12.53
N TRP A 100 -8.93 31.97 -12.50
CA TRP A 100 -10.09 32.82 -12.81
C TRP A 100 -10.63 32.65 -14.25
N LYS A 101 -9.83 32.10 -15.17
CA LYS A 101 -10.22 31.80 -16.56
C LYS A 101 -10.55 30.33 -16.76
N CYS A 102 -9.93 29.44 -15.98
CA CYS A 102 -10.05 28.00 -16.04
C CYS A 102 -9.91 27.41 -14.62
N PRO A 103 -11.02 27.31 -13.87
CA PRO A 103 -11.00 26.75 -12.51
C PRO A 103 -10.52 25.29 -12.48
N ASP A 104 -10.68 24.57 -13.59
CA ASP A 104 -10.28 23.17 -13.75
C ASP A 104 -8.81 22.98 -14.20
N ILE A 105 -7.97 24.02 -14.13
CA ILE A 105 -6.57 23.96 -14.62
C ILE A 105 -5.77 22.76 -14.07
N ILE A 106 -5.98 22.37 -12.81
CA ILE A 106 -5.29 21.21 -12.21
C ILE A 106 -5.72 19.90 -12.88
N ILE A 107 -7.00 19.76 -13.24
CA ILE A 107 -7.52 18.61 -14.01
C ILE A 107 -6.86 18.59 -15.40
N HIS A 108 -6.74 19.76 -16.04
CA HIS A 108 -6.11 19.85 -17.35
C HIS A 108 -4.64 19.42 -17.29
N ILE A 109 -3.89 19.83 -16.25
CA ILE A 109 -2.50 19.43 -16.04
C ILE A 109 -2.41 17.91 -15.80
N ARG A 110 -3.26 17.37 -14.92
CA ARG A 110 -3.33 15.93 -14.64
C ARG A 110 -3.55 15.12 -15.92
N LEU A 111 -4.53 15.50 -16.73
CA LEU A 111 -4.85 14.81 -17.98
C LEU A 111 -3.75 14.95 -19.02
N ASN A 112 -3.07 16.11 -19.07
CA ASN A 112 -1.88 16.27 -19.90
C ASN A 112 -0.78 15.27 -19.52
N ILE A 113 -0.52 15.07 -18.23
CA ILE A 113 0.49 14.09 -17.78
C ILE A 113 0.08 12.66 -18.15
N PHE A 114 -1.21 12.30 -18.04
CA PHE A 114 -1.71 11.01 -18.54
C PHE A 114 -1.47 10.84 -20.05
N TYR A 115 -1.78 11.87 -20.83
CA TYR A 115 -1.55 11.88 -22.26
C TYR A 115 -0.05 11.69 -22.59
N LEU A 116 0.83 12.39 -21.88
CA LEU A 116 2.29 12.25 -22.03
C LEU A 116 2.78 10.85 -21.66
N TYR A 117 2.19 10.21 -20.63
CA TYR A 117 2.49 8.82 -20.31
C TYR A 117 2.12 7.91 -21.48
N LYS A 118 0.94 8.08 -22.06
CA LYS A 118 0.47 7.27 -23.19
C LYS A 118 1.30 7.45 -24.45
N GLU A 119 1.68 8.67 -24.79
CA GLU A 119 2.58 8.94 -25.92
C GLU A 119 3.96 8.28 -25.76
N ASN A 120 4.40 8.06 -24.51
CA ASN A 120 5.71 7.49 -24.19
C ASN A 120 5.64 6.04 -23.67
N GLU A 121 4.46 5.42 -23.61
CA GLU A 121 4.21 4.14 -22.92
C GLU A 121 5.18 3.05 -23.38
N LYS A 122 5.37 2.90 -24.70
CA LYS A 122 6.31 1.93 -25.27
C LYS A 122 7.77 2.12 -24.83
N ASN A 123 8.22 3.34 -24.66
CA ASN A 123 9.60 3.62 -24.23
C ASN A 123 9.77 3.35 -22.74
N ILE A 124 8.74 3.70 -21.97
CA ILE A 124 8.66 3.46 -20.53
C ILE A 124 8.62 1.95 -20.24
N ASP A 125 7.79 1.20 -20.96
CA ASP A 125 7.70 -0.26 -20.82
C ASP A 125 9.07 -0.92 -21.07
N LYS A 126 9.74 -0.56 -22.17
CA LYS A 126 11.10 -1.03 -22.47
C LYS A 126 12.12 -0.71 -21.39
N TYR A 127 11.98 0.43 -20.71
CA TYR A 127 12.85 0.77 -19.59
C TYR A 127 12.68 -0.24 -18.44
N TYR A 128 11.43 -0.52 -18.04
CA TYR A 128 11.15 -1.44 -16.94
C TYR A 128 11.41 -2.90 -17.31
N GLU A 129 11.17 -3.31 -18.56
CA GLU A 129 11.57 -4.62 -19.08
C GLU A 129 13.07 -4.82 -18.93
N ARG A 130 13.89 -3.87 -19.41
CA ARG A 130 15.36 -3.96 -19.29
C ARG A 130 15.84 -3.97 -17.83
N ARG A 131 15.24 -3.13 -16.97
CA ARG A 131 15.54 -3.14 -15.54
C ARG A 131 15.20 -4.48 -14.89
N GLN A 132 14.08 -5.08 -15.28
CA GLN A 132 13.69 -6.40 -14.79
C GLN A 132 14.67 -7.48 -15.26
N GLU A 133 15.10 -7.45 -16.52
CA GLU A 133 16.16 -8.34 -17.05
C GLU A 133 17.48 -8.17 -16.30
N GLU A 134 17.90 -6.93 -16.01
CA GLU A 134 19.11 -6.61 -15.22
C GLU A 134 19.04 -7.20 -13.81
N ILE A 135 17.91 -7.02 -13.11
CA ILE A 135 17.71 -7.53 -11.74
C ILE A 135 17.67 -9.06 -11.73
N LEU A 136 17.06 -9.67 -12.74
CA LEU A 136 16.85 -11.12 -12.82
C LEU A 136 17.98 -11.87 -13.53
N GLN A 137 19.09 -11.20 -13.88
CA GLN A 137 20.18 -11.79 -14.66
C GLN A 137 20.69 -13.14 -14.10
N ASN A 138 20.72 -13.28 -12.78
CA ASN A 138 21.19 -14.48 -12.08
C ASN A 138 20.15 -15.04 -11.08
N SER A 139 18.88 -14.65 -11.19
CA SER A 139 17.85 -15.03 -10.22
C SER A 139 16.47 -15.06 -10.83
N THR A 140 15.59 -15.89 -10.30
CA THR A 140 14.17 -15.88 -10.63
C THR A 140 13.39 -14.99 -9.67
N ILE A 141 12.21 -14.53 -10.09
CA ILE A 141 11.28 -13.78 -9.22
C ILE A 141 10.99 -14.57 -7.95
N GLY A 142 10.76 -15.89 -8.06
CA GLY A 142 10.51 -16.77 -6.92
C GLY A 142 11.67 -16.81 -5.93
N GLN A 143 12.91 -16.90 -6.42
CA GLN A 143 14.11 -16.84 -5.56
C GLN A 143 14.23 -15.48 -4.86
N MET A 144 14.07 -14.37 -5.58
CA MET A 144 14.15 -13.02 -5.01
C MET A 144 13.09 -12.79 -3.92
N LEU A 145 11.86 -13.25 -4.16
CA LEU A 145 10.77 -13.17 -3.17
C LEU A 145 11.07 -14.02 -1.94
N LYS A 146 11.63 -15.23 -2.13
CA LYS A 146 12.03 -16.10 -1.03
C LYS A 146 13.15 -15.46 -0.21
N GLU A 147 14.22 -14.99 -0.85
CA GLU A 147 15.33 -14.29 -0.18
C GLU A 147 14.84 -13.09 0.63
N TYR A 148 13.92 -12.28 0.07
CA TYR A 148 13.34 -11.17 0.80
C TYR A 148 12.56 -11.62 2.03
N LYS A 149 11.72 -12.66 1.91
CA LYS A 149 10.98 -13.22 3.04
C LYS A 149 11.92 -13.75 4.12
N ASP A 150 12.96 -14.50 3.74
CA ASP A 150 13.94 -15.08 4.66
C ASP A 150 14.71 -13.97 5.40
N MET A 151 15.19 -12.94 4.69
CA MET A 151 15.85 -11.78 5.30
C MET A 151 14.92 -11.01 6.25
N LYS A 152 13.64 -10.86 5.89
CA LYS A 152 12.66 -10.17 6.72
C LYS A 152 12.33 -10.97 7.98
N ALA A 153 12.21 -12.29 7.88
CA ALA A 153 12.02 -13.17 9.03
C ALA A 153 13.23 -13.10 9.97
N GLU A 154 14.45 -13.19 9.43
CA GLU A 154 15.67 -13.11 10.23
C GLU A 154 15.80 -11.74 10.95
N LEU A 155 15.43 -10.66 10.27
CA LEU A 155 15.43 -9.32 10.86
C LEU A 155 14.46 -9.25 12.05
N LEU A 156 13.22 -9.71 11.87
CA LEU A 156 12.21 -9.70 12.93
C LEU A 156 12.63 -10.57 14.12
N GLU A 157 13.16 -11.77 13.86
CA GLU A 157 13.67 -12.66 14.92
C GLU A 157 14.81 -12.02 15.71
N LYS A 158 15.75 -11.34 15.02
CA LYS A 158 16.84 -10.61 15.67
C LYS A 158 16.32 -9.44 16.50
N GLU A 159 15.39 -8.66 15.98
CA GLU A 159 14.80 -7.51 16.69
C GLU A 159 14.07 -7.95 17.97
N GLU A 160 13.33 -9.05 17.90
CA GLU A 160 12.58 -9.61 19.03
C GLU A 160 13.46 -10.26 20.09
N ALA A 161 14.55 -10.93 19.67
CA ALA A 161 15.47 -11.61 20.58
C ALA A 161 16.56 -10.68 21.14
N ASP A 162 16.71 -9.47 20.60
CA ASP A 162 17.74 -8.53 21.02
C ASP A 162 17.58 -8.12 22.50
N LYS A 163 18.67 -8.29 23.25
CA LYS A 163 18.71 -8.02 24.70
C LYS A 163 18.42 -6.54 25.01
N TYR A 164 18.99 -5.63 24.23
CA TYR A 164 18.80 -4.20 24.44
C TYR A 164 17.34 -3.80 24.20
N ASN A 165 16.74 -4.26 23.11
CA ASN A 165 15.33 -4.01 22.79
C ASN A 165 14.39 -4.57 23.86
N THR A 166 14.66 -5.80 24.33
CA THR A 166 13.91 -6.44 25.40
C THR A 166 13.93 -5.58 26.66
N VAL A 167 15.13 -5.25 27.16
CA VAL A 167 15.33 -4.45 28.37
C VAL A 167 14.75 -3.04 28.23
N ASN A 168 15.00 -2.37 27.10
CA ASN A 168 14.49 -1.03 26.83
C ASN A 168 12.95 -0.98 26.78
N SER A 169 12.28 -2.06 26.38
CA SER A 169 10.82 -2.14 26.40
C SER A 169 10.25 -2.07 27.83
N PHE A 170 10.96 -2.56 28.84
CA PHE A 170 10.57 -2.40 30.24
C PHE A 170 10.89 -0.98 30.76
N TYR A 171 12.08 -0.47 30.44
CA TYR A 171 12.48 0.89 30.87
C TYR A 171 11.57 2.00 30.32
N THR A 172 11.06 1.83 29.10
CA THR A 172 10.13 2.77 28.46
C THR A 172 8.69 2.60 28.92
N GLY A 173 8.39 1.56 29.71
CA GLY A 173 7.04 1.23 30.17
C GLY A 173 6.15 0.58 29.12
N LYS A 174 6.71 0.17 27.96
CA LYS A 174 5.99 -0.63 26.97
C LYS A 174 5.61 -2.01 27.52
N LEU A 175 6.49 -2.58 28.34
CA LEU A 175 6.27 -3.82 29.09
C LEU A 175 6.33 -3.54 30.59
N ASN A 176 5.59 -4.33 31.37
CA ASN A 176 5.56 -4.25 32.82
C ASN A 176 6.16 -5.51 33.42
N THR A 177 7.13 -5.38 34.34
CA THR A 177 7.78 -6.54 34.96
C THR A 177 6.80 -7.42 35.72
N LYS A 178 5.76 -6.81 36.32
CA LYS A 178 4.72 -7.51 37.10
C LYS A 178 3.91 -8.48 36.26
N ASP A 179 3.91 -8.31 34.94
CA ASP A 179 3.25 -9.22 34.01
C ASP A 179 3.99 -10.55 33.85
N TYR A 180 5.28 -10.62 34.19
CA TYR A 180 6.14 -11.77 33.92
C TYR A 180 6.49 -12.59 35.17
N THR A 181 5.66 -12.50 36.22
CA THR A 181 5.77 -13.41 37.36
C THR A 181 5.50 -14.86 36.93
N GLU A 182 6.15 -15.83 37.58
CA GLU A 182 5.99 -17.26 37.28
C GLU A 182 4.51 -17.67 37.21
N LYS A 183 3.70 -17.20 38.16
CA LYS A 183 2.25 -17.45 38.21
C LYS A 183 1.52 -16.97 36.94
N LEU A 184 1.82 -15.75 36.48
CA LEU A 184 1.13 -15.17 35.32
C LEU A 184 1.61 -15.80 34.02
N VAL A 185 2.90 -16.08 33.89
CA VAL A 185 3.46 -16.79 32.72
C VAL A 185 2.87 -18.20 32.65
N LYS A 186 2.82 -18.94 33.76
CA LYS A 186 2.18 -20.26 33.83
C LYS A 186 0.70 -20.16 33.44
N GLY A 187 -0.02 -19.16 33.94
CA GLY A 187 -1.42 -18.91 33.57
C GLY A 187 -1.61 -18.69 32.06
N SER A 188 -0.70 -17.97 31.40
CA SER A 188 -0.72 -17.82 29.93
C SER A 188 -0.54 -19.14 29.20
N TYR A 189 0.39 -20.00 29.66
CA TYR A 189 0.55 -21.34 29.07
C TYR A 189 -0.71 -22.19 29.28
N GLU A 190 -1.27 -22.18 30.48
CA GLU A 190 -2.47 -22.97 30.85
C GLU A 190 -3.72 -22.57 30.04
N LYS A 191 -3.77 -21.35 29.49
CA LYS A 191 -4.82 -20.94 28.55
C LYS A 191 -4.84 -21.84 27.31
N PHE A 192 -3.67 -22.21 26.79
CA PHE A 192 -3.53 -22.91 25.51
C PHE A 192 -3.16 -24.39 25.64
N ILE A 193 -2.53 -24.78 26.74
CA ILE A 193 -2.03 -26.14 26.96
C ILE A 193 -2.59 -26.66 28.28
N SER A 194 -3.14 -27.88 28.28
CA SER A 194 -3.64 -28.50 29.50
C SER A 194 -2.54 -28.67 30.54
N LYS A 195 -2.88 -28.48 31.82
CA LYS A 195 -1.97 -28.65 32.97
C LYS A 195 -1.20 -29.97 32.94
N ASP A 196 -1.90 -31.08 32.68
CA ASP A 196 -1.28 -32.42 32.62
C ASP A 196 -0.13 -32.51 31.61
N ILE A 197 -0.26 -31.84 30.46
CA ILE A 197 0.80 -31.80 29.43
C ILE A 197 1.98 -30.95 29.92
N LEU A 198 1.72 -29.80 30.54
CA LEU A 198 2.78 -28.91 31.03
C LEU A 198 3.59 -29.54 32.16
N GLU A 199 2.92 -30.25 33.08
CA GLU A 199 3.57 -30.91 34.22
C GLU A 199 4.43 -32.11 33.81
N GLN A 200 4.07 -32.78 32.71
CA GLN A 200 4.78 -33.94 32.18
C GLN A 200 5.80 -33.59 31.09
N ALA A 201 5.88 -32.32 30.66
CA ALA A 201 6.73 -31.90 29.56
C ALA A 201 8.21 -31.85 29.98
N ASP A 202 9.03 -32.65 29.30
CA ASP A 202 10.48 -32.48 29.31
C ASP A 202 10.91 -31.26 28.45
N GLU A 203 12.20 -30.94 28.46
CA GLU A 203 12.73 -29.77 27.71
C GLU A 203 12.48 -29.84 26.20
N ASN A 204 12.51 -31.04 25.62
CA ASN A 204 12.19 -31.24 24.21
C ASN A 204 10.72 -30.95 23.93
N LYS A 205 9.83 -31.43 24.80
CA LYS A 205 8.38 -31.21 24.68
C LYS A 205 8.02 -29.74 24.92
N LYS A 206 8.66 -29.06 25.88
CA LYS A 206 8.51 -27.61 26.08
C LYS A 206 8.92 -26.83 24.84
N THR A 207 10.04 -27.20 24.22
CA THR A 207 10.50 -26.58 22.97
C THR A 207 9.49 -26.77 21.84
N GLU A 208 8.94 -27.98 21.67
CA GLU A 208 7.90 -28.27 20.69
C GLU A 208 6.61 -27.46 20.93
N ILE A 209 6.17 -27.37 22.19
CA ILE A 209 5.03 -26.55 22.61
C ILE A 209 5.27 -25.10 22.21
N ASN A 210 6.44 -24.53 22.56
CA ASN A 210 6.77 -23.14 22.26
C ASN A 210 6.77 -22.85 20.76
N ILE A 211 7.36 -23.74 19.95
CA ILE A 211 7.32 -23.64 18.48
C ILE A 211 5.88 -23.59 17.95
N ASN A 212 4.99 -24.45 18.47
CA ASN A 212 3.61 -24.49 18.02
C ASN A 212 2.79 -23.28 18.51
N LEU A 213 3.05 -22.79 19.72
CA LEU A 213 2.44 -21.56 20.23
C LEU A 213 2.90 -20.32 19.45
N TYR A 214 4.15 -20.27 18.99
CA TYR A 214 4.63 -19.18 18.12
C TYR A 214 3.99 -19.23 16.73
N LYS A 215 3.79 -20.44 16.18
CA LYS A 215 3.01 -20.61 14.95
C LYS A 215 1.58 -20.12 15.15
N LEU A 216 0.96 -20.44 16.29
CA LEU A 216 -0.36 -19.93 16.64
C LEU A 216 -0.37 -18.40 16.70
N LEU A 217 0.59 -17.79 17.40
CA LEU A 217 0.72 -16.34 17.48
C LEU A 217 0.78 -15.71 16.08
N ASN A 218 1.60 -16.26 15.19
CA ASN A 218 1.68 -15.81 13.80
C ASN A 218 0.34 -15.99 13.07
N SER A 219 -0.32 -17.15 13.19
CA SER A 219 -1.65 -17.37 12.62
C SER A 219 -2.70 -16.38 13.14
N LEU A 220 -2.65 -15.99 14.42
CA LEU A 220 -3.56 -14.99 15.00
C LEU A 220 -3.26 -13.59 14.47
N TYR A 221 -1.98 -13.23 14.31
CA TYR A 221 -1.59 -11.97 13.67
C TYR A 221 -2.04 -11.89 12.21
N GLU A 222 -1.87 -12.98 11.49
CA GLU A 222 -2.35 -13.13 10.12
C GLU A 222 -3.88 -12.98 10.04
N TYR A 223 -4.60 -13.62 10.95
CA TYR A 223 -6.05 -13.56 11.03
C TYR A 223 -6.57 -12.17 11.42
N LYS A 224 -5.91 -11.50 12.37
CA LYS A 224 -6.24 -10.10 12.75
C LYS A 224 -6.15 -9.17 11.54
N ASN A 225 -5.09 -9.31 10.75
CA ASN A 225 -4.92 -8.53 9.52
C ASN A 225 -5.88 -8.96 8.41
N TYR A 226 -6.21 -10.25 8.30
CA TYR A 226 -7.28 -10.72 7.42
C TYR A 226 -8.61 -10.03 7.73
N LEU A 227 -9.02 -9.99 9.01
CA LEU A 227 -10.24 -9.30 9.44
C LEU A 227 -10.17 -7.81 9.10
N LYS A 228 -9.04 -7.17 9.41
CA LYS A 228 -8.80 -5.75 9.13
C LYS A 228 -8.98 -5.40 7.65
N PHE A 229 -8.51 -6.23 6.72
CA PHE A 229 -8.57 -5.99 5.28
C PHE A 229 -9.64 -6.81 4.56
N LYS A 230 -10.57 -7.42 5.31
CA LYS A 230 -11.61 -8.31 4.78
C LYS A 230 -12.47 -7.63 3.71
N PHE A 231 -12.78 -6.34 3.88
CA PHE A 231 -13.56 -5.57 2.91
C PHE A 231 -12.91 -5.50 1.52
N ILE A 232 -11.57 -5.47 1.43
CA ILE A 232 -10.85 -5.49 0.15
C ILE A 232 -11.04 -6.85 -0.53
N ILE A 233 -10.93 -7.93 0.24
CA ILE A 233 -11.09 -9.31 -0.26
C ILE A 233 -12.52 -9.51 -0.78
N ASP A 234 -13.51 -9.05 -0.02
CA ASP A 234 -14.91 -9.17 -0.40
C ASP A 234 -15.25 -8.33 -1.65
N ASP A 235 -14.68 -7.13 -1.80
CA ASP A 235 -14.83 -6.33 -3.02
C ASP A 235 -14.16 -6.98 -4.25
N MET A 236 -12.98 -7.61 -4.08
CA MET A 236 -12.33 -8.36 -5.15
C MET A 236 -13.15 -9.57 -5.58
N ARG A 237 -13.70 -10.34 -4.63
CA ARG A 237 -14.59 -11.47 -4.91
C ARG A 237 -15.82 -11.03 -5.70
N LYS A 238 -16.45 -9.93 -5.27
CA LYS A 238 -17.59 -9.34 -5.96
C LYS A 238 -17.24 -8.98 -7.39
N LYS A 239 -16.13 -8.25 -7.59
CA LYS A 239 -15.66 -7.88 -8.94
C LYS A 239 -15.40 -9.11 -9.79
N TYR A 240 -14.71 -10.12 -9.26
CA TYR A 240 -14.42 -11.37 -9.96
C TYR A 240 -15.70 -12.06 -10.46
N ALA A 241 -16.76 -12.10 -9.65
CA ALA A 241 -18.06 -12.66 -10.04
C ALA A 241 -18.75 -11.89 -11.19
N GLU A 242 -18.41 -10.61 -11.39
CA GLU A 242 -18.95 -9.75 -12.46
C GLU A 242 -18.14 -9.82 -13.78
N LYS A 243 -17.21 -10.79 -13.92
CA LYS A 243 -16.29 -10.90 -15.07
C LYS A 243 -17.00 -10.90 -16.42
N GLU A 244 -17.98 -11.78 -16.62
CA GLU A 244 -18.65 -11.89 -17.92
C GLU A 244 -19.40 -10.63 -18.35
N GLN A 245 -19.90 -9.85 -17.38
CA GLN A 245 -20.62 -8.60 -17.64
C GLN A 245 -19.67 -7.47 -18.06
N ASN A 246 -18.40 -7.52 -17.64
CA ASN A 246 -17.47 -6.39 -17.72
C ASN A 246 -16.17 -6.65 -18.49
N LYS A 247 -15.97 -7.84 -19.06
CA LYS A 247 -14.69 -8.29 -19.67
C LYS A 247 -14.09 -7.38 -20.74
N ASN A 248 -14.88 -6.53 -21.38
CA ASN A 248 -14.42 -5.60 -22.43
C ASN A 248 -14.44 -4.12 -22.01
N ALA A 249 -14.88 -3.81 -20.78
CA ALA A 249 -15.13 -2.43 -20.35
C ALA A 249 -13.85 -1.58 -20.35
N TYR A 250 -12.72 -2.15 -19.94
CA TYR A 250 -11.43 -1.45 -19.92
C TYR A 250 -10.98 -1.03 -21.33
N ALA A 251 -10.92 -1.97 -22.27
CA ALA A 251 -10.53 -1.69 -23.65
C ALA A 251 -11.48 -0.70 -24.36
N GLN A 252 -12.80 -0.80 -24.09
CA GLN A 252 -13.78 0.15 -24.62
C GLN A 252 -13.55 1.57 -24.09
N THR A 253 -13.29 1.71 -22.78
CA THR A 253 -13.00 3.00 -22.15
C THR A 253 -11.73 3.63 -22.74
N GLN A 254 -10.66 2.84 -22.94
CA GLN A 254 -9.43 3.32 -23.59
C GLN A 254 -9.68 3.86 -25.01
N LYS A 255 -10.49 3.15 -25.80
CA LYS A 255 -10.82 3.57 -27.17
C LYS A 255 -11.64 4.86 -27.20
N GLU A 256 -12.59 5.03 -26.26
CA GLU A 256 -13.37 6.24 -26.14
C GLU A 256 -12.49 7.44 -25.72
N ILE A 257 -11.57 7.25 -24.76
CA ILE A 257 -10.58 8.27 -24.38
C ILE A 257 -9.76 8.71 -25.59
N ALA A 258 -9.14 7.78 -26.32
CA ALA A 258 -8.33 8.11 -27.49
C ALA A 258 -9.13 8.88 -28.55
N THR A 259 -10.42 8.54 -28.72
CA THR A 259 -11.33 9.25 -29.64
C THR A 259 -11.60 10.68 -29.19
N GLN A 260 -11.85 10.90 -27.90
CA GLN A 260 -12.11 12.25 -27.36
C GLN A 260 -10.83 13.10 -27.32
N GLU A 261 -9.68 12.52 -26.97
CA GLU A 261 -8.40 13.22 -26.98
C GLU A 261 -7.98 13.66 -28.39
N ALA A 262 -8.20 12.80 -29.40
CA ALA A 262 -7.94 13.18 -30.80
C ALA A 262 -8.81 14.37 -31.25
N LYS A 263 -10.06 14.47 -30.75
CA LYS A 263 -10.92 15.65 -31.00
C LYS A 263 -10.38 16.88 -30.27
N LEU A 264 -9.95 16.73 -29.01
CA LEU A 264 -9.39 17.81 -28.22
C LEU A 264 -8.13 18.39 -28.88
N MET A 265 -7.21 17.55 -29.37
CA MET A 265 -5.99 18.01 -30.04
C MET A 265 -6.30 18.79 -31.33
N LYS A 266 -7.29 18.34 -32.12
CA LYS A 266 -7.75 19.09 -33.30
C LYS A 266 -8.34 20.45 -32.92
N LEU A 267 -9.09 20.51 -31.82
CA LEU A 267 -9.69 21.74 -31.31
C LEU A 267 -8.61 22.71 -30.78
N ASN A 268 -7.65 22.22 -30.00
CA ASN A 268 -6.51 22.99 -29.50
C ASN A 268 -5.66 23.55 -30.65
N ASN A 269 -5.44 22.79 -31.72
CA ASN A 269 -4.75 23.30 -32.90
C ASN A 269 -5.51 24.46 -33.57
N LYS A 270 -6.85 24.49 -33.52
CA LYS A 270 -7.64 25.64 -34.01
C LYS A 270 -7.57 26.84 -33.07
N ILE A 271 -7.49 26.60 -31.76
CA ILE A 271 -7.35 27.64 -30.74
C ILE A 271 -5.96 28.29 -30.83
N ASN A 272 -4.92 27.50 -31.11
CA ASN A 272 -3.52 27.93 -31.14
C ASN A 272 -3.02 28.33 -32.54
N GLY A 273 -3.64 27.83 -33.60
CA GLY A 273 -3.26 28.06 -35.00
C GLY A 273 -3.60 29.48 -35.45
N GLY A 274 -2.57 30.30 -35.66
CA GLY A 274 -2.71 31.67 -36.13
C GLY A 274 -3.23 31.77 -37.58
N GLY A 275 -4.38 32.43 -37.75
CA GLY A 275 -4.89 32.94 -39.02
C GLY A 275 -5.38 34.38 -38.87
N LEU A 276 -5.41 35.14 -39.97
CA LEU A 276 -5.67 36.60 -40.08
C LEU A 276 -7.00 37.13 -39.52
N PHE A 277 -7.83 36.28 -38.90
CA PHE A 277 -9.09 36.65 -38.26
C PHE A 277 -9.14 36.14 -36.82
N LYS A 278 -8.39 36.80 -35.93
CA LYS A 278 -8.55 36.63 -34.47
C LYS A 278 -9.91 37.22 -34.05
N ARG A 279 -10.94 36.38 -33.98
CA ARG A 279 -12.07 36.60 -33.07
C ARG A 279 -11.80 35.87 -31.76
N SER A 280 -12.24 36.43 -30.64
CA SER A 280 -12.24 35.70 -29.37
C SER A 280 -13.02 34.39 -29.59
N ASN A 281 -12.36 33.27 -29.34
CA ASN A 281 -12.93 31.95 -29.57
C ASN A 281 -13.39 31.36 -28.24
N GLU A 282 -14.06 32.18 -27.41
CA GLU A 282 -14.63 31.76 -26.13
C GLU A 282 -15.51 30.51 -26.30
N LYS A 283 -16.22 30.41 -27.43
CA LYS A 283 -16.98 29.22 -27.79
C LYS A 283 -16.11 27.97 -27.96
N LEU A 284 -14.96 28.07 -28.64
CA LEU A 284 -14.05 26.92 -28.79
C LEU A 284 -13.33 26.59 -27.47
N LEU A 285 -13.04 27.60 -26.64
CA LEU A 285 -12.47 27.40 -25.31
C LEU A 285 -13.47 26.68 -24.39
N ALA A 286 -14.74 27.07 -24.42
CA ALA A 286 -15.81 26.38 -23.71
C ALA A 286 -15.98 24.93 -24.22
N GLU A 287 -16.02 24.73 -25.53
CA GLU A 287 -16.09 23.39 -26.13
C GLU A 287 -14.90 22.50 -25.73
N ALA A 288 -13.68 23.07 -25.66
CA ALA A 288 -12.50 22.36 -25.20
C ALA A 288 -12.59 21.98 -23.72
N ASN A 289 -13.06 22.90 -22.87
CA ASN A 289 -13.26 22.62 -21.45
C ASN A 289 -14.31 21.51 -21.23
N ASP A 290 -15.45 21.56 -21.91
CA ASP A 290 -16.49 20.52 -21.82
C ASP A 290 -15.94 19.15 -22.22
N LEU A 291 -15.14 19.10 -23.30
CA LEU A 291 -14.50 17.88 -23.76
C LEU A 291 -13.48 17.35 -22.74
N ILE A 292 -12.70 18.23 -22.11
CA ILE A 292 -11.75 17.87 -21.05
C ILE A 292 -12.49 17.30 -19.83
N LEU A 293 -13.61 17.89 -19.42
CA LEU A 293 -14.43 17.36 -18.32
C LEU A 293 -15.03 15.99 -18.67
N LYS A 294 -15.43 15.77 -19.93
CA LYS A 294 -15.84 14.45 -20.39
C LYS A 294 -14.68 13.45 -20.31
N ILE A 295 -13.48 13.83 -20.76
CA ILE A 295 -12.30 12.96 -20.69
C ILE A 295 -11.92 12.65 -19.24
N LYS A 296 -12.03 13.62 -18.31
CA LYS A 296 -11.85 13.39 -16.86
C LYS A 296 -12.71 12.23 -16.36
N GLN A 297 -14.01 12.23 -16.69
CA GLN A 297 -14.92 11.16 -16.26
C GLN A 297 -14.53 9.79 -16.86
N LEU A 298 -14.13 9.77 -18.13
CA LEU A 298 -13.65 8.56 -18.78
C LEU A 298 -12.38 8.00 -18.11
N TYR A 299 -11.46 8.85 -17.66
CA TYR A 299 -10.29 8.37 -16.90
C TYR A 299 -10.64 7.84 -15.50
N ILE A 300 -11.64 8.40 -14.82
CA ILE A 300 -12.14 7.83 -13.55
C ILE A 300 -12.76 6.45 -13.80
N GLU A 301 -13.53 6.29 -14.87
CA GLU A 301 -14.07 5.01 -15.29
C GLU A 301 -12.97 4.02 -15.70
N LEU A 302 -11.94 4.51 -16.41
CA LEU A 302 -10.78 3.72 -16.81
C LEU A 302 -10.09 3.09 -15.60
N ASP A 303 -9.83 3.86 -14.54
CA ASP A 303 -9.20 3.36 -13.31
C ASP A 303 -10.05 2.24 -12.65
N ARG A 304 -11.38 2.41 -12.61
CA ARG A 304 -12.32 1.40 -12.11
C ARG A 304 -12.34 0.14 -12.97
N ASN A 305 -12.28 0.29 -14.28
CA ASN A 305 -12.28 -0.82 -15.22
C ASN A 305 -10.90 -1.52 -15.27
N LYS A 306 -9.81 -0.81 -15.00
CA LYS A 306 -8.45 -1.35 -14.94
C LYS A 306 -8.33 -2.40 -13.85
N ILE A 307 -8.80 -2.12 -12.64
CA ILE A 307 -8.71 -3.09 -11.54
C ILE A 307 -9.57 -4.34 -11.82
N ARG A 308 -10.76 -4.17 -12.43
CA ARG A 308 -11.60 -5.30 -12.86
C ARG A 308 -10.86 -6.18 -13.87
N ASP A 309 -10.32 -5.57 -14.93
CA ASP A 309 -9.54 -6.29 -15.95
C ASP A 309 -8.36 -7.04 -15.34
N LYS A 310 -7.64 -6.41 -14.41
CA LYS A 310 -6.54 -7.04 -13.68
C LYS A 310 -6.96 -8.22 -12.82
N ILE A 311 -8.05 -8.09 -12.07
CA ILE A 311 -8.64 -9.22 -11.33
C ILE A 311 -9.00 -10.36 -12.29
N TYR A 312 -9.60 -10.07 -13.45
CA TYR A 312 -10.05 -11.10 -14.39
C TYR A 312 -8.91 -11.89 -15.04
N ASN A 313 -7.76 -11.26 -15.19
CA ASN A 313 -6.60 -11.81 -15.90
C ASN A 313 -5.56 -12.43 -14.95
N GLU A 314 -5.49 -11.96 -13.71
CA GLU A 314 -4.43 -12.35 -12.75
C GLU A 314 -4.95 -13.22 -11.60
N ILE A 315 -6.27 -13.29 -11.38
CA ILE A 315 -6.90 -14.18 -10.41
C ILE A 315 -7.61 -15.33 -11.11
N ASN A 316 -7.50 -16.53 -10.55
CA ASN A 316 -8.28 -17.71 -10.92
C ASN A 316 -8.71 -18.50 -9.67
N GLU A 317 -9.40 -19.63 -9.89
CA GLU A 317 -9.94 -20.47 -8.81
C GLU A 317 -8.87 -20.99 -7.83
N ASN A 318 -7.60 -21.08 -8.28
CA ASN A 318 -6.47 -21.51 -7.45
C ASN A 318 -5.73 -20.34 -6.79
N SER A 319 -6.03 -19.09 -7.14
CA SER A 319 -5.40 -17.92 -6.52
C SER A 319 -5.75 -17.85 -5.04
N THR A 320 -4.75 -17.57 -4.23
CA THR A 320 -4.90 -17.52 -2.77
C THR A 320 -5.48 -16.18 -2.32
N VAL A 321 -5.92 -16.10 -1.06
CA VAL A 321 -6.29 -14.81 -0.44
C VAL A 321 -5.09 -13.86 -0.41
N LEU A 322 -3.87 -14.37 -0.20
CA LEU A 322 -2.66 -13.56 -0.25
C LEU A 322 -2.39 -13.00 -1.66
N ASP A 323 -2.60 -13.80 -2.72
CA ASP A 323 -2.44 -13.32 -4.11
C ASP A 323 -3.41 -12.17 -4.41
N ALA A 324 -4.65 -12.29 -3.94
CA ALA A 324 -5.65 -11.24 -4.03
C ALA A 324 -5.18 -9.93 -3.36
N LEU A 325 -4.73 -10.02 -2.11
CA LEU A 325 -4.26 -8.85 -1.37
C LEU A 325 -3.02 -8.22 -2.00
N LYS A 326 -2.08 -9.02 -2.52
CA LYS A 326 -0.91 -8.51 -3.26
C LYS A 326 -1.32 -7.76 -4.52
N LEU A 327 -2.26 -8.33 -5.28
CA LEU A 327 -2.83 -7.66 -6.45
C LEU A 327 -3.47 -6.32 -6.05
N ALA A 328 -4.36 -6.32 -5.06
CA ALA A 328 -4.99 -5.10 -4.55
C ALA A 328 -3.95 -4.04 -4.14
N SER A 329 -2.97 -4.43 -3.31
CA SER A 329 -1.93 -3.54 -2.78
C SER A 329 -1.07 -2.87 -3.87
N SER A 330 -1.07 -3.43 -5.07
CA SER A 330 -0.33 -2.94 -6.23
C SER A 330 -1.00 -1.75 -6.93
N TYR A 331 -2.28 -1.47 -6.61
CA TYR A 331 -3.09 -0.40 -7.21
C TYR A 331 -3.55 0.60 -6.15
N TYR A 332 -2.83 1.71 -6.00
CA TYR A 332 -3.07 2.68 -4.92
C TYR A 332 -4.49 3.26 -4.95
N THR A 333 -4.94 3.76 -6.10
CA THR A 333 -6.26 4.38 -6.26
C THR A 333 -7.40 3.42 -5.91
N TYR A 334 -7.24 2.13 -6.23
CA TYR A 334 -8.24 1.11 -5.91
C TYR A 334 -8.35 0.93 -4.39
N VAL A 335 -7.22 0.72 -3.70
CA VAL A 335 -7.22 0.53 -2.25
C VAL A 335 -7.74 1.76 -1.53
N TYR A 336 -7.34 2.97 -1.97
CA TYR A 336 -7.82 4.23 -1.40
C TYR A 336 -9.35 4.31 -1.41
N TYR A 337 -9.98 4.11 -2.57
CA TYR A 337 -11.44 4.17 -2.67
C TYR A 337 -12.11 3.00 -1.93
N CYS A 338 -11.52 1.80 -1.97
CA CYS A 338 -12.05 0.66 -1.24
C CYS A 338 -12.10 0.93 0.27
N ILE A 339 -11.06 1.55 0.84
CA ILE A 339 -11.05 1.99 2.25
C ILE A 339 -12.11 3.07 2.48
N GLN A 340 -12.11 4.12 1.65
CA GLN A 340 -13.01 5.26 1.79
C GLN A 340 -14.50 4.85 1.73
N ASP A 341 -14.83 3.87 0.87
CA ASP A 341 -16.20 3.39 0.70
C ASP A 341 -16.69 2.49 1.85
N ASN A 342 -15.77 1.90 2.63
CA ASN A 342 -16.09 0.93 3.68
C ASN A 342 -15.90 1.47 5.11
N ILE A 343 -15.13 2.55 5.31
CA ILE A 343 -14.88 3.13 6.63
C ILE A 343 -15.45 4.55 6.68
N LYS A 344 -16.47 4.75 7.51
CA LYS A 344 -17.12 6.06 7.68
C LYS A 344 -16.20 7.05 8.36
N ASP A 345 -16.29 8.30 7.93
CA ASP A 345 -15.60 9.46 8.52
C ASP A 345 -14.06 9.33 8.59
N ILE A 346 -13.48 8.43 7.79
CA ILE A 346 -12.04 8.22 7.75
C ILE A 346 -11.30 9.41 7.11
N THR A 347 -10.22 9.83 7.75
CA THR A 347 -9.35 10.88 7.24
C THR A 347 -8.37 10.37 6.18
N GLU A 348 -7.79 11.28 5.40
CA GLU A 348 -6.78 10.90 4.40
C GLU A 348 -5.51 10.31 5.05
N GLU A 349 -5.10 10.81 6.21
CA GLU A 349 -3.94 10.30 6.95
C GLU A 349 -4.17 8.86 7.42
N GLU A 350 -5.37 8.56 7.93
CA GLU A 350 -5.77 7.20 8.31
C GLU A 350 -5.84 6.26 7.10
N ILE A 351 -6.34 6.73 5.95
CA ILE A 351 -6.31 5.96 4.70
C ILE A 351 -4.87 5.63 4.30
N GLU A 352 -3.97 6.62 4.29
CA GLU A 352 -2.55 6.39 3.95
C GLU A 352 -1.89 5.39 4.92
N GLN A 353 -2.21 5.47 6.20
CA GLN A 353 -1.72 4.54 7.22
C GLN A 353 -2.23 3.12 6.96
N LEU A 354 -3.51 2.93 6.65
CA LEU A 354 -4.07 1.62 6.29
C LEU A 354 -3.47 1.05 5.00
N ILE A 355 -3.20 1.89 4.00
CA ILE A 355 -2.51 1.47 2.77
C ILE A 355 -1.09 1.00 3.08
N LYS A 356 -0.37 1.72 3.96
CA LYS A 356 0.98 1.34 4.39
C LYS A 356 0.95 0.00 5.13
N GLU A 357 0.02 -0.18 6.06
CA GLU A 357 -0.15 -1.42 6.81
C GLU A 357 -0.53 -2.59 5.91
N LEU A 358 -1.37 -2.39 4.88
CA LEU A 358 -1.66 -3.41 3.88
C LEU A 358 -0.37 -3.82 3.14
N ARG A 359 0.45 -2.85 2.71
CA ARG A 359 1.72 -3.12 2.01
C ARG A 359 2.73 -3.83 2.89
N GLU A 360 2.79 -3.51 4.18
CA GLU A 360 3.61 -4.21 5.16
C GLU A 360 3.11 -5.63 5.37
N PHE A 361 1.78 -5.79 5.48
CA PHE A 361 1.13 -7.07 5.67
C PHE A 361 1.36 -8.00 4.49
N VAL A 362 1.07 -7.63 3.24
CA VAL A 362 1.27 -8.52 2.06
C VAL A 362 2.70 -9.01 1.87
N ASN A 363 3.66 -8.29 2.47
CA ASN A 363 5.09 -8.59 2.48
C ASN A 363 5.57 -9.20 3.81
N TRP A 364 4.67 -9.54 4.73
CA TRP A 364 4.99 -10.18 6.01
C TRP A 364 5.49 -11.62 5.76
N PRO A 365 6.51 -12.10 6.48
CA PRO A 365 7.14 -13.38 6.12
C PRO A 365 6.44 -14.62 6.69
N TYR A 366 5.61 -14.48 7.74
CA TYR A 366 5.08 -15.63 8.50
C TYR A 366 3.66 -16.05 8.12
N TYR A 367 3.30 -15.95 6.84
CA TYR A 367 2.02 -16.48 6.33
C TYR A 367 1.91 -17.98 6.58
N THR A 368 0.77 -18.41 7.12
CA THR A 368 0.46 -19.80 7.44
C THR A 368 -0.92 -20.23 6.97
N ILE A 369 -1.78 -19.28 6.59
CA ILE A 369 -3.18 -19.48 6.26
C ILE A 369 -3.51 -18.90 4.88
N LEU A 370 -3.35 -17.59 4.69
CA LEU A 370 -3.82 -16.83 3.53
C LEU A 370 -3.09 -17.17 2.24
N ASP A 371 -1.88 -17.71 2.32
CA ASP A 371 -1.14 -18.27 1.19
C ASP A 371 -1.49 -19.74 0.88
N ASN A 372 -2.38 -20.34 1.68
CA ASN A 372 -2.85 -21.73 1.54
C ASN A 372 -4.37 -21.85 1.37
N ILE A 373 -5.13 -20.76 1.54
CA ILE A 373 -6.57 -20.73 1.27
C ILE A 373 -6.85 -19.98 -0.03
N THR A 374 -7.70 -20.55 -0.89
CA THR A 374 -8.10 -19.92 -2.14
C THR A 374 -8.99 -18.70 -1.86
N MET A 375 -8.95 -17.71 -2.75
CA MET A 375 -9.80 -16.52 -2.64
C MET A 375 -11.28 -16.91 -2.65
N LEU A 376 -11.66 -17.95 -3.39
CA LEU A 376 -13.05 -18.41 -3.49
C LEU A 376 -13.45 -19.42 -2.39
N ASN A 377 -12.57 -19.70 -1.43
CA ASN A 377 -12.88 -20.62 -0.34
C ASN A 377 -14.06 -20.09 0.51
N GLU A 378 -15.07 -20.95 0.67
CA GLU A 378 -16.26 -20.68 1.47
C GLU A 378 -16.07 -21.07 2.95
N LYS A 379 -15.05 -21.89 3.27
CA LYS A 379 -14.78 -22.27 4.65
C LYS A 379 -14.26 -21.06 5.43
N ASP A 380 -14.91 -20.78 6.55
CA ASP A 380 -14.53 -19.72 7.47
C ASP A 380 -13.09 -19.91 7.99
N VAL A 381 -12.28 -18.86 7.84
CA VAL A 381 -10.87 -18.81 8.27
C VAL A 381 -10.73 -19.10 9.76
N LEU A 382 -11.68 -18.63 10.57
CA LEU A 382 -11.74 -18.92 12.01
C LEU A 382 -11.79 -20.43 12.26
N VAL A 383 -12.64 -21.14 11.52
CA VAL A 383 -12.81 -22.59 11.65
C VAL A 383 -11.53 -23.32 11.22
N ILE A 384 -10.85 -22.84 10.17
CA ILE A 384 -9.57 -23.41 9.70
C ILE A 384 -8.51 -23.31 10.81
N ILE A 385 -8.37 -22.15 11.45
CA ILE A 385 -7.42 -21.94 12.54
C ILE A 385 -7.74 -22.86 13.72
N LYS A 386 -8.99 -22.82 14.20
CA LYS A 386 -9.43 -23.61 15.34
C LYS A 386 -9.21 -25.10 15.14
N ASP A 387 -9.64 -25.65 14.00
CA ASP A 387 -9.49 -27.08 13.70
C ASP A 387 -8.00 -27.49 13.63
N ARG A 388 -7.14 -26.66 13.01
CA ARG A 388 -5.70 -26.93 12.89
C ARG A 388 -5.02 -27.05 14.25
N TYR A 389 -5.25 -26.08 15.14
CA TYR A 389 -4.57 -26.03 16.44
C TYR A 389 -5.13 -27.05 17.43
N GLN A 390 -6.41 -27.40 17.30
CA GLN A 390 -7.00 -28.50 18.05
C GLN A 390 -6.32 -29.85 17.75
N LEU A 391 -5.93 -30.11 16.50
CA LEU A 391 -5.16 -31.31 16.14
C LEU A 391 -3.77 -31.36 16.81
N LEU A 392 -3.22 -30.20 17.17
CA LEU A 392 -1.95 -30.08 17.89
C LEU A 392 -2.13 -30.10 19.42
N LYS A 393 -3.34 -30.40 19.91
CA LYS A 393 -3.72 -30.33 21.34
C LYS A 393 -3.51 -28.94 21.94
N ILE A 394 -3.65 -27.90 21.12
CA ILE A 394 -3.67 -26.52 21.57
C ILE A 394 -5.13 -26.09 21.73
N ASN A 395 -5.48 -25.66 22.93
CA ASN A 395 -6.79 -25.17 23.29
C ASN A 395 -6.99 -23.77 22.72
N ILE A 396 -7.78 -23.68 21.66
CA ILE A 396 -8.29 -22.41 21.15
C ILE A 396 -9.76 -22.59 20.78
N THR A 397 -10.61 -21.68 21.27
CA THR A 397 -12.05 -21.74 21.05
C THR A 397 -12.46 -20.80 19.92
N LYS A 398 -13.74 -20.86 19.52
CA LYS A 398 -14.29 -19.85 18.62
C LYS A 398 -14.32 -18.47 19.28
N GLU A 399 -14.67 -18.42 20.57
CA GLU A 399 -14.74 -17.20 21.36
C GLU A 399 -13.39 -16.49 21.41
N ASP A 400 -12.28 -17.23 21.56
CA ASP A 400 -10.92 -16.66 21.50
C ASP A 400 -10.57 -16.00 20.15
N LEU A 401 -11.26 -16.39 19.08
CA LEU A 401 -11.04 -15.91 17.71
C LEU A 401 -12.05 -14.84 17.30
N GLU A 402 -12.99 -14.47 18.17
CA GLU A 402 -13.87 -13.33 17.92
C GLU A 402 -13.09 -12.03 18.06
N GLN A 403 -13.50 -10.99 17.30
CA GLN A 403 -12.76 -9.74 17.17
C GLN A 403 -12.44 -9.08 18.52
N ASP A 404 -13.37 -9.13 19.48
CA ASP A 404 -13.23 -8.51 20.80
C ASP A 404 -12.27 -9.28 21.72
N ASN A 405 -12.04 -10.57 21.45
CA ASN A 405 -11.24 -11.47 22.28
C ASN A 405 -9.88 -11.82 21.67
N LEU A 406 -9.73 -11.66 20.35
CA LEU A 406 -8.53 -12.01 19.60
C LEU A 406 -7.27 -11.36 20.18
N ASP A 407 -7.36 -10.10 20.59
CA ASP A 407 -6.23 -9.38 21.19
C ASP A 407 -5.82 -9.96 22.54
N THR A 408 -6.76 -10.47 23.33
CA THR A 408 -6.47 -11.16 24.59
C THR A 408 -5.72 -12.47 24.34
N ALA A 409 -6.07 -13.22 23.29
CA ALA A 409 -5.33 -14.43 22.90
C ALA A 409 -3.91 -14.10 22.42
N ILE A 410 -3.76 -13.06 21.59
CA ILE A 410 -2.45 -12.58 21.12
C ILE A 410 -1.56 -12.17 22.31
N VAL A 411 -2.05 -11.31 23.20
CA VAL A 411 -1.28 -10.83 24.36
C VAL A 411 -0.80 -11.98 25.25
N ALA A 412 -1.63 -13.01 25.47
CA ALA A 412 -1.24 -14.17 26.25
C ALA A 412 -0.07 -14.95 25.61
N LEU A 413 -0.08 -15.12 24.28
CA LEU A 413 1.00 -15.76 23.52
C LEU A 413 2.25 -14.90 23.43
N GLU A 414 2.10 -13.58 23.32
CA GLU A 414 3.23 -12.64 23.37
C GLU A 414 3.93 -12.67 24.72
N LYS A 415 3.17 -12.77 25.81
CA LYS A 415 3.73 -12.95 27.16
C LYS A 415 4.59 -14.21 27.24
N ILE A 416 4.13 -15.32 26.66
CA ILE A 416 4.90 -16.56 26.57
C ILE A 416 6.21 -16.35 25.79
N LYS A 417 6.12 -15.79 24.57
CA LYS A 417 7.28 -15.53 23.71
C LYS A 417 8.31 -14.59 24.35
N MET A 418 7.84 -13.53 24.99
CA MET A 418 8.71 -12.57 25.68
C MET A 418 9.38 -13.21 26.90
N ASN A 419 8.68 -14.03 27.68
CA ASN A 419 9.30 -14.78 28.77
C ASN A 419 10.45 -15.67 28.28
N GLU A 420 10.26 -16.35 27.15
CA GLU A 420 11.31 -17.17 26.54
C GLU A 420 12.52 -16.32 26.10
N ASN A 421 12.30 -15.09 25.61
CA ASN A 421 13.38 -14.17 25.28
C ASN A 421 14.12 -13.65 26.52
N LEU A 422 13.42 -13.42 27.65
CA LEU A 422 14.05 -13.09 28.93
C LEU A 422 14.99 -14.21 29.39
N LEU A 423 14.51 -15.46 29.36
CA LEU A 423 15.28 -16.64 29.74
C LEU A 423 16.51 -16.81 28.84
N LYS A 424 16.34 -16.73 27.51
CA LYS A 424 17.45 -16.86 26.54
C LYS A 424 18.54 -15.79 26.73
N ASN A 425 18.15 -14.58 27.13
CA ASN A 425 19.07 -13.46 27.36
C ASN A 425 19.65 -13.40 28.78
N ASN A 426 19.33 -14.40 29.62
CA ASN A 426 19.66 -14.43 31.05
C ASN A 426 19.26 -13.13 31.76
N ILE A 427 18.05 -12.65 31.50
CA ILE A 427 17.48 -11.47 32.16
C ILE A 427 16.63 -11.94 33.33
N ASN A 428 17.01 -11.55 34.54
CA ASN A 428 16.20 -11.76 35.74
C ASN A 428 15.16 -10.64 35.87
N ILE A 429 13.88 -11.01 35.99
CA ILE A 429 12.78 -10.05 36.05
C ILE A 429 12.78 -9.22 37.35
N ASP A 430 13.22 -9.79 38.46
CA ASP A 430 13.25 -9.12 39.76
C ASP A 430 14.38 -8.08 39.82
N GLU A 431 15.53 -8.41 39.20
CA GLU A 431 16.64 -7.48 39.01
C GLU A 431 16.21 -6.33 38.10
N LEU A 432 15.54 -6.64 36.99
CA LEU A 432 15.05 -5.63 36.05
C LEU A 432 13.99 -4.71 36.65
N GLU A 433 13.10 -5.22 37.52
CA GLU A 433 12.12 -4.41 38.25
C GLU A 433 12.84 -3.40 39.15
N SER A 434 13.84 -3.87 39.90
CA SER A 434 14.66 -3.02 40.77
C SER A 434 15.32 -1.91 39.96
N GLU A 435 15.98 -2.22 38.83
CA GLU A 435 16.62 -1.23 37.97
C GLU A 435 15.63 -0.20 37.38
N CYS A 436 14.44 -0.65 36.96
CA CYS A 436 13.39 0.22 36.45
C CYS A 436 12.88 1.19 37.52
N GLU A 437 12.73 0.73 38.77
CA GLU A 437 12.34 1.58 39.90
C GLU A 437 13.43 2.62 40.24
N PHE A 438 14.70 2.21 40.29
CA PHE A 438 15.83 3.14 40.47
C PHE A 438 15.89 4.22 39.38
N GLY A 439 15.67 3.84 38.11
CA GLY A 439 15.63 4.77 36.99
C GLY A 439 14.50 5.81 37.09
N LYS A 440 13.32 5.41 37.57
CA LYS A 440 12.20 6.32 37.85
C LYS A 440 12.53 7.29 38.98
N ILE A 441 13.17 6.81 40.05
CA ILE A 441 13.59 7.65 41.18
C ILE A 441 14.61 8.70 40.73
N LEU A 442 15.61 8.33 39.92
CA LEU A 442 16.61 9.27 39.41
C LEU A 442 15.99 10.35 38.50
N LYS A 443 15.06 9.97 37.62
CA LYS A 443 14.34 10.93 36.76
C LYS A 443 13.40 11.86 37.53
N SER A 444 12.89 11.44 38.70
CA SER A 444 12.02 12.28 39.53
C SER A 444 12.77 13.32 40.39
N LYS A 445 14.11 13.24 40.44
CA LYS A 445 14.99 14.13 41.21
C LYS A 445 15.73 15.17 40.36
N ILE A 446 15.56 15.11 39.03
CA ILE A 446 16.04 16.10 38.05
C ILE A 446 14.80 16.84 37.56
#